data_AF-A0AAP0NCM8-F1
#
_entry.id   AF-A0AAP0NCM8-F1
#
_cell.length_a   1.000
_cell.length_b   1.000
_cell.length_c   1.000
_cell.angle_alpha   90.00
_cell.angle_beta   90.00
_cell.angle_gamma   90.00
#
_symmetry.space_group_name_H-M   'P 1'
#
loop_
_entity.id
_entity.type
_entity.pdbx_description
1 polymer ?
#
loop_
_entity_poly.entity_id
_entity_poly.type
_entity_poly.pdbx_seq_one_letter_code
_entity_poly.pdbx_strand_id
1 'polypeptide(L)'
;MVFGLFGYTACGGCPLSWTGFSMEAFSGLWEFVRLSAASGVMLCLENWYYRILILMTGNLVNAKIAVDALSVCMTINGWEMMIPLAFFAATGVRVANELGAGNGKGANFATKVSVATSTVIGIIFCVLLIIFHDKFAWIFSSSTDVIEAVDNMSYLLAVTILLNSVQPVLSGVAVGSGWQSWVAYINLGCYYFIGLPLGIVMGWVFDLGVKGIWAGMIFGGTAVQTVILAIITARCNWEKEAEKASKNVQKWSTPKPVDLS
;
A
#
# COMPACT_ATOMS: atom_id res chain seq x y z
N MET A 1 9.39 0.09 22.73
CA MET A 1 10.36 -0.14 21.64
C MET A 1 11.33 1.03 21.47
N VAL A 2 10.85 2.27 21.24
CA VAL A 2 11.71 3.46 21.03
C VAL A 2 12.69 3.72 22.18
N PHE A 3 12.22 3.75 23.44
CA PHE A 3 13.09 3.95 24.60
C PHE A 3 14.10 2.81 24.82
N GLY A 4 13.75 1.58 24.41
CA GLY A 4 14.64 0.42 24.50
C GLY A 4 15.75 0.46 23.45
N LEU A 5 15.43 0.83 22.21
CA LEU A 5 16.41 1.07 21.15
C LEU A 5 17.32 2.25 21.49
N PHE A 6 16.76 3.33 22.04
CA PHE A 6 17.52 4.48 22.50
C PHE A 6 18.49 4.11 23.64
N GLY A 7 18.04 3.36 24.64
CA GLY A 7 18.90 2.85 25.70
C GLY A 7 20.02 1.95 25.18
N TYR A 8 19.72 1.09 24.22
CA TYR A 8 20.72 0.22 23.58
C TYR A 8 21.79 1.02 22.81
N THR A 9 21.39 2.04 22.06
CA THR A 9 22.35 2.92 21.35
C THR A 9 23.14 3.80 22.30
N ALA A 10 22.50 4.34 23.35
CA ALA A 10 23.14 5.20 24.34
C ALA A 10 24.14 4.44 25.23
N CYS A 11 23.88 3.16 25.51
CA CYS A 11 24.79 2.28 26.24
C CYS A 11 25.90 1.66 25.37
N GLY A 12 26.12 2.16 24.14
CA GLY A 12 27.25 1.77 23.31
C GLY A 12 27.05 0.52 22.44
N GLY A 13 25.80 0.09 22.20
CA GLY A 13 25.50 -1.04 21.31
C GLY A 13 25.86 -0.80 19.84
N CYS A 14 25.95 0.46 19.39
CA CYS A 14 26.28 0.83 18.00
C CYS A 14 27.24 2.04 17.94
N PRO A 15 28.52 1.88 18.33
CA PRO A 15 29.46 3.00 18.46
C PRO A 15 29.85 3.64 17.11
N LEU A 16 29.65 2.94 15.99
CA LEU A 16 29.94 3.43 14.64
C LEU A 16 28.79 4.25 14.03
N SER A 17 27.56 4.09 14.52
CA SER A 17 26.35 4.70 13.92
C SER A 17 25.82 5.88 14.73
N TRP A 18 26.12 5.95 16.03
CA TRP A 18 25.67 7.00 16.93
C TRP A 18 26.84 7.65 17.66
N THR A 19 27.23 8.85 17.23
CA THR A 19 28.32 9.64 17.80
C THR A 19 27.86 10.64 18.88
N GLY A 20 26.58 10.59 19.27
CA GLY A 20 25.96 11.52 20.22
C GLY A 20 24.91 12.43 19.57
N PHE A 21 24.35 13.35 20.35
CA PHE A 21 23.42 14.36 19.84
C PHE A 21 24.22 15.44 19.07
N SER A 22 23.93 15.60 17.79
CA SER A 22 24.42 16.72 16.98
C SER A 22 23.25 17.62 16.55
N MET A 23 23.47 18.94 16.52
CA MET A 23 22.53 19.90 15.93
C MET A 23 22.30 19.63 14.43
N GLU A 24 23.21 18.91 13.76
CA GLU A 24 23.05 18.46 12.37
C GLU A 24 21.89 17.48 12.22
N ALA A 25 21.49 16.76 13.28
CA ALA A 25 20.31 15.90 13.27
C ALA A 25 19.00 16.68 13.08
N PHE A 26 19.01 17.99 13.36
CA PHE A 26 17.88 18.88 13.09
C PHE A 26 17.92 19.51 11.68
N SER A 27 18.99 19.29 10.92
CA SER A 27 19.07 19.74 9.53
C SER A 27 18.23 18.83 8.62
N GLY A 28 17.50 19.42 7.66
CA GLY A 28 16.67 18.66 6.72
C GLY A 28 15.35 18.09 7.28
N LEU A 29 15.00 18.40 8.54
CA LEU A 29 13.76 17.91 9.17
C LEU A 29 12.51 18.25 8.36
N TRP A 30 12.48 19.43 7.73
CA TRP A 30 11.33 19.85 6.92
C TRP A 30 11.12 18.98 5.69
N GLU A 31 12.21 18.61 4.98
CA GLU A 31 12.11 17.71 3.82
C GLU A 31 11.64 16.32 4.26
N PHE A 32 12.17 15.81 5.37
CA PHE A 32 11.74 14.54 5.97
C PHE A 32 10.28 14.55 6.40
N VAL A 33 9.83 15.60 7.11
CA VAL A 33 8.45 15.75 7.57
C VAL A 33 7.50 15.84 6.37
N ARG A 34 7.84 16.63 5.34
CA ARG A 34 7.04 16.74 4.12
C ARG A 34 6.89 15.39 3.41
N LEU A 35 7.98 14.64 3.29
CA LEU A 35 8.00 13.32 2.66
C LEU A 35 7.15 12.31 3.46
N SER A 36 7.36 12.27 4.77
CA SER A 36 6.65 11.38 5.70
C SER A 36 5.16 11.70 5.77
N ALA A 37 4.80 12.99 5.79
CA ALA A 37 3.40 13.43 5.76
C ALA A 37 2.71 12.99 4.47
N ALA A 38 3.38 13.11 3.32
CA ALA A 38 2.83 12.65 2.04
C ALA A 38 2.63 11.13 2.01
N SER A 39 3.56 10.34 2.56
CA SER A 39 3.39 8.89 2.74
C SER A 39 2.24 8.56 3.68
N GLY A 40 2.13 9.26 4.81
CA GLY A 40 1.04 9.10 5.77
C GLY A 40 -0.32 9.38 5.13
N VAL A 41 -0.44 10.47 4.38
CA VAL A 41 -1.67 10.81 3.64
C VAL A 41 -2.00 9.72 2.61
N MET A 42 -1.02 9.25 1.84
CA MET A 42 -1.22 8.19 0.84
C MET A 42 -1.84 6.92 1.46
N LEU A 43 -1.27 6.43 2.57
CA LEU A 43 -1.77 5.25 3.29
C LEU A 43 -3.11 5.50 4.00
N CYS A 44 -3.31 6.71 4.54
CA CYS A 44 -4.58 7.09 5.16
C CYS A 44 -5.71 7.10 4.13
N LEU A 45 -5.49 7.63 2.92
CA LEU A 45 -6.47 7.62 1.84
C LEU A 45 -6.87 6.18 1.46
N GLU A 46 -5.91 5.26 1.38
CA GLU A 46 -6.18 3.84 1.15
C GLU A 46 -7.02 3.21 2.25
N ASN A 47 -6.64 3.42 3.52
CA ASN A 47 -7.35 2.85 4.65
C ASN A 47 -8.76 3.44 4.84
N TRP A 48 -8.91 4.76 4.62
CA TRP A 48 -10.21 5.42 4.68
C TRP A 48 -11.13 4.94 3.55
N TYR A 49 -10.58 4.59 2.39
CA TYR A 49 -11.37 4.05 1.29
C TYR A 49 -12.11 2.77 1.67
N TYR A 50 -11.43 1.82 2.32
CA TYR A 50 -12.07 0.59 2.82
C TYR A 50 -13.06 0.85 3.97
N ARG A 51 -12.81 1.86 4.82
CA ARG A 51 -13.77 2.25 5.87
C ARG A 51 -15.05 2.85 5.29
N ILE A 52 -14.94 3.62 4.22
CA ILE A 52 -16.09 4.17 3.49
C ILE A 52 -16.91 3.03 2.89
N LEU A 53 -16.28 2.01 2.31
CA LEU A 53 -16.98 0.82 1.79
C LEU A 53 -17.85 0.14 2.86
N ILE A 54 -17.30 -0.06 4.07
CA ILE A 54 -18.05 -0.64 5.20
C ILE A 54 -19.21 0.27 5.60
N LEU A 55 -18.97 1.57 5.72
CA LEU A 55 -19.99 2.56 6.10
C LEU A 55 -21.13 2.63 5.08
N MET A 56 -20.81 2.62 3.79
CA MET A 56 -21.76 2.58 2.68
C MET A 56 -22.63 1.32 2.72
N THR A 57 -22.02 0.17 2.99
CA THR A 57 -22.71 -1.12 3.11
C THR A 57 -23.67 -1.15 4.30
N GLY A 58 -23.33 -0.45 5.39
CA GLY A 58 -24.19 -0.30 6.57
C GLY A 58 -25.49 0.46 6.34
N ASN A 59 -25.63 1.19 5.22
CA ASN A 59 -26.83 1.94 4.86
C ASN A 59 -27.76 1.17 3.89
N LEU A 60 -27.52 -0.12 3.66
CA LEU A 60 -28.37 -0.96 2.80
C LEU A 60 -29.60 -1.51 3.56
N VAL A 61 -30.67 -1.82 2.84
CA VAL A 61 -31.92 -2.36 3.43
C VAL A 61 -31.69 -3.67 4.19
N ASN A 62 -30.81 -4.54 3.70
CA ASN A 62 -30.36 -5.77 4.36
C ASN A 62 -28.97 -5.60 5.03
N ALA A 63 -28.72 -4.43 5.65
CA ALA A 63 -27.41 -4.06 6.18
C ALA A 63 -26.79 -5.10 7.12
N LYS A 64 -27.57 -5.77 7.97
CA LYS A 64 -27.01 -6.73 8.94
C LYS A 64 -26.24 -7.87 8.26
N ILE A 65 -26.89 -8.61 7.36
CA ILE A 65 -26.27 -9.74 6.65
C ILE A 65 -25.16 -9.24 5.72
N ALA A 66 -25.38 -8.13 5.02
CA ALA A 66 -24.40 -7.56 4.09
C ALA A 66 -23.12 -7.08 4.81
N VAL A 67 -23.26 -6.39 5.94
CA VAL A 67 -22.12 -5.91 6.74
C VAL A 67 -21.41 -7.07 7.43
N ASP A 68 -22.13 -8.06 7.98
CA ASP A 68 -21.53 -9.22 8.60
C ASP A 68 -20.68 -10.00 7.57
N ALA A 69 -21.25 -10.29 6.40
CA ALA A 69 -20.54 -10.97 5.33
C ALA A 69 -19.35 -10.16 4.80
N LEU A 70 -19.51 -8.85 4.60
CA LEU A 70 -18.42 -7.96 4.19
C LEU A 70 -17.30 -7.93 5.24
N SER A 71 -17.64 -7.94 6.53
CA SER A 71 -16.66 -7.94 7.62
C SER A 71 -15.84 -9.23 7.66
N VAL A 72 -16.47 -10.38 7.36
CA VAL A 72 -15.75 -11.65 7.18
C VAL A 72 -14.77 -11.55 6.01
N CYS A 73 -15.23 -11.08 4.85
CA CYS A 73 -14.37 -10.89 3.68
C CYS A 73 -13.20 -9.93 3.95
N MET A 74 -13.45 -8.80 4.63
CA MET A 74 -12.43 -7.83 5.00
C MET A 74 -11.43 -8.38 6.03
N THR A 75 -11.87 -9.27 6.91
CA THR A 75 -10.97 -9.96 7.86
C THR A 75 -9.98 -10.86 7.11
N ILE A 76 -10.49 -11.66 6.17
CA ILE A 76 -9.65 -12.50 5.31
C ILE A 76 -8.68 -11.64 4.50
N ASN A 77 -9.17 -10.54 3.91
CA ASN A 77 -8.32 -9.61 3.18
C ASN A 77 -7.26 -8.99 4.08
N GLY A 78 -7.59 -8.61 5.31
CA GLY A 78 -6.65 -8.04 6.27
C GLY A 78 -5.52 -8.98 6.67
N TRP A 79 -5.79 -10.29 6.77
CA TRP A 79 -4.75 -11.30 7.00
C TRP A 79 -3.81 -11.44 5.80
N GLU A 80 -4.37 -11.51 4.59
CA GLU A 80 -3.57 -11.58 3.37
C GLU A 80 -2.74 -10.30 3.16
N MET A 81 -3.32 -9.12 3.44
CA MET A 81 -2.70 -7.81 3.25
C MET A 81 -1.37 -7.63 4.03
N MET A 82 -1.14 -8.41 5.08
CA MET A 82 0.15 -8.41 5.79
C MET A 82 1.33 -8.81 4.88
N ILE A 83 1.08 -9.68 3.88
CA ILE A 83 2.10 -10.14 2.95
C ILE A 83 2.46 -9.02 1.95
N PRO A 84 1.51 -8.44 1.17
CA PRO A 84 1.80 -7.28 0.32
C PRO A 84 2.38 -6.08 1.09
N LEU A 85 1.98 -5.85 2.34
CA LEU A 85 2.54 -4.78 3.17
C LEU A 85 4.02 -5.04 3.51
N ALA A 86 4.41 -6.29 3.73
CA ALA A 86 5.82 -6.65 3.90
C ALA A 86 6.61 -6.38 2.60
N PHE A 87 6.05 -6.71 1.43
CA PHE A 87 6.67 -6.38 0.15
C PHE A 87 6.73 -4.87 -0.12
N PHE A 88 5.71 -4.10 0.27
CA PHE A 88 5.71 -2.64 0.22
C PHE A 88 6.93 -2.09 0.94
N ALA A 89 7.16 -2.52 2.19
CA ALA A 89 8.29 -2.05 3.00
C ALA A 89 9.64 -2.51 2.43
N ALA A 90 9.77 -3.80 2.10
CA ALA A 90 11.02 -4.37 1.59
C ALA A 90 11.42 -3.76 0.24
N THR A 91 10.46 -3.60 -0.67
CA THR A 91 10.70 -3.01 -2.00
C THR A 91 11.03 -1.54 -1.88
N GLY A 92 10.33 -0.79 -1.03
CA GLY A 92 10.62 0.62 -0.78
C GLY A 92 12.06 0.84 -0.31
N VAL A 93 12.52 0.05 0.67
CA VAL A 93 13.91 0.12 1.15
C VAL A 93 14.90 -0.28 0.06
N ARG A 94 14.63 -1.37 -0.68
CA ARG A 94 15.56 -1.86 -1.70
C ARG A 94 15.70 -0.88 -2.86
N VAL A 95 14.60 -0.32 -3.34
CA VAL A 95 14.58 0.69 -4.40
C VAL A 95 15.28 1.97 -3.94
N ALA A 96 15.00 2.45 -2.73
CA ALA A 96 15.65 3.64 -2.17
C ALA A 96 17.18 3.47 -2.11
N ASN A 97 17.67 2.31 -1.66
CA ASN A 97 19.09 2.03 -1.56
C ASN A 97 19.78 1.97 -2.93
N GLU A 98 19.17 1.29 -3.91
CA GLU A 98 19.74 1.20 -5.26
C GLU A 98 19.74 2.58 -5.96
N LEU A 99 18.69 3.37 -5.81
CA LEU A 99 18.62 4.74 -6.33
C LEU A 99 19.66 5.65 -5.65
N GLY A 100 19.78 5.57 -4.32
CA GLY A 100 20.79 6.34 -3.56
C GLY A 100 22.23 6.00 -3.95
N ALA A 101 22.48 4.74 -4.33
CA ALA A 101 23.77 4.28 -4.86
C ALA A 101 24.01 4.67 -6.34
N GLY A 102 23.06 5.34 -6.99
CA GLY A 102 23.15 5.68 -8.41
C GLY A 102 22.92 4.50 -9.36
N ASN A 103 22.36 3.39 -8.87
CA ASN A 103 22.12 2.18 -9.66
C ASN A 103 20.65 2.07 -10.13
N GLY A 104 20.31 2.79 -11.20
CA GLY A 104 18.96 2.77 -11.78
C GLY A 104 18.52 1.37 -12.26
N LYS A 105 19.44 0.59 -12.85
CA LYS A 105 19.17 -0.80 -13.26
C LYS A 105 18.83 -1.69 -12.07
N GLY A 106 19.55 -1.54 -10.96
CA GLY A 106 19.30 -2.25 -9.71
C GLY A 106 17.90 -1.96 -9.15
N ALA A 107 17.50 -0.69 -9.15
CA ALA A 107 16.17 -0.27 -8.71
C ALA A 107 15.03 -0.87 -9.58
N ASN A 108 15.21 -0.85 -10.90
CA ASN A 108 14.25 -1.47 -11.83
C ASN A 108 14.17 -2.99 -11.65
N PHE A 109 15.31 -3.65 -11.46
CA PHE A 109 15.36 -5.09 -11.23
C PHE A 109 14.65 -5.46 -9.92
N ALA A 110 14.94 -4.75 -8.82
CA ALA A 110 14.27 -4.95 -7.55
C ALA A 110 12.74 -4.80 -7.68
N THR A 111 12.30 -3.76 -8.39
CA THR A 111 10.88 -3.54 -8.69
C THR A 111 10.24 -4.72 -9.41
N LYS A 112 10.86 -5.21 -10.50
CA LYS A 112 10.33 -6.33 -11.28
C LYS A 112 10.25 -7.62 -10.47
N VAL A 113 11.29 -7.93 -9.71
CA VAL A 113 11.34 -9.15 -8.88
C VAL A 113 10.28 -9.10 -7.78
N SER A 114 10.14 -7.97 -7.09
CA SER A 114 9.13 -7.80 -6.04
C SER A 114 7.70 -7.92 -6.60
N VAL A 115 7.41 -7.26 -7.72
CA VAL A 115 6.09 -7.32 -8.36
C VAL A 115 5.78 -8.74 -8.82
N ALA A 116 6.72 -9.41 -9.49
CA ALA A 116 6.51 -10.78 -9.96
C ALA A 116 6.29 -11.76 -8.79
N THR A 117 7.10 -11.67 -7.74
CA THR A 117 7.01 -12.55 -6.58
C THR A 117 5.70 -12.35 -5.83
N SER A 118 5.32 -11.09 -5.56
CA SER A 118 4.07 -10.77 -4.88
C SER A 118 2.85 -11.19 -5.71
N THR A 119 2.90 -11.01 -7.04
CA THR A 119 1.82 -11.46 -7.95
C THR A 119 1.67 -12.98 -7.91
N VAL A 120 2.77 -13.75 -7.94
CA VAL A 120 2.71 -15.22 -7.84
C VAL A 120 2.08 -15.65 -6.52
N ILE A 121 2.46 -15.02 -5.41
CA ILE A 121 1.86 -15.30 -4.10
C ILE A 121 0.35 -14.94 -4.11
N GLY A 122 0.00 -13.78 -4.65
CA GLY A 122 -1.40 -13.36 -4.82
C GLY A 122 -2.24 -14.32 -5.66
N ILE A 123 -1.68 -14.88 -6.74
CA ILE A 123 -2.32 -15.91 -7.56
C ILE A 123 -2.57 -17.18 -6.73
N ILE A 124 -1.60 -17.62 -5.92
CA ILE A 124 -1.77 -18.79 -5.05
C ILE A 124 -2.93 -18.56 -4.06
N PHE A 125 -2.96 -17.41 -3.38
CA PHE A 125 -4.06 -17.09 -2.46
C PHE A 125 -5.41 -16.94 -3.16
N CYS A 126 -5.44 -16.34 -4.35
CA CYS A 126 -6.63 -16.23 -5.17
C CYS A 126 -7.20 -17.62 -5.53
N VAL A 127 -6.34 -18.53 -6.00
CA VAL A 127 -6.74 -19.92 -6.32
C VAL A 127 -7.22 -20.66 -5.07
N LEU A 128 -6.52 -20.54 -3.94
CA LEU A 128 -6.95 -21.16 -2.69
C LEU A 128 -8.33 -20.65 -2.24
N LEU A 129 -8.59 -19.34 -2.34
CA LEU A 129 -9.88 -18.77 -1.97
C LEU A 129 -11.01 -19.21 -2.90
N ILE A 130 -10.74 -19.37 -4.19
CA ILE A 130 -11.71 -19.92 -5.14
C ILE A 130 -11.98 -21.40 -4.85
N ILE A 131 -10.96 -22.20 -4.51
CA ILE A 131 -11.15 -23.64 -4.22
C ILE A 131 -11.93 -23.87 -2.93
N PHE A 132 -11.68 -23.07 -1.89
CA PHE A 132 -12.27 -23.24 -0.56
C PHE A 132 -13.36 -22.21 -0.25
N HIS A 133 -13.95 -21.61 -1.29
CA HIS A 133 -14.91 -20.51 -1.18
C HIS A 133 -16.12 -20.85 -0.29
N ASP A 134 -16.58 -22.10 -0.38
CA ASP A 134 -17.69 -22.68 0.37
C ASP A 134 -17.35 -23.03 1.83
N LYS A 135 -16.05 -23.15 2.16
CA LYS A 135 -15.58 -23.62 3.47
C LYS A 135 -15.08 -22.51 4.38
N PHE A 136 -14.49 -21.45 3.83
CA PHE A 136 -13.91 -20.38 4.64
C PHE A 136 -14.93 -19.65 5.51
N ALA A 137 -16.15 -19.45 5.01
CA ALA A 137 -17.19 -18.72 5.72
C ALA A 137 -17.64 -19.41 7.03
N TRP A 138 -17.57 -20.74 7.09
CA TRP A 138 -17.93 -21.54 8.27
C TRP A 138 -17.02 -21.29 9.49
N ILE A 139 -15.81 -20.79 9.27
CA ILE A 139 -14.86 -20.47 10.34
C ILE A 139 -15.30 -19.21 11.09
N PHE A 140 -16.02 -18.30 10.40
CA PHE A 140 -16.35 -16.98 10.93
C PHE A 140 -17.80 -16.83 11.37
N SER A 141 -18.73 -17.63 10.82
CA SER A 141 -20.15 -17.53 11.14
C SER A 141 -20.82 -18.90 11.12
N SER A 142 -21.84 -19.06 11.97
CA SER A 142 -22.75 -20.21 11.97
C SER A 142 -24.09 -19.91 11.29
N SER A 143 -24.32 -18.66 10.86
CA SER A 143 -25.54 -18.27 10.14
C SER A 143 -25.42 -18.65 8.66
N THR A 144 -26.36 -19.44 8.18
CA THR A 144 -26.46 -19.86 6.78
C THR A 144 -26.55 -18.67 5.83
N ASP A 145 -27.31 -17.65 6.20
CA ASP A 145 -27.52 -16.45 5.36
C ASP A 145 -26.21 -15.65 5.20
N VAL A 146 -25.39 -15.59 6.25
CA VAL A 146 -24.07 -14.94 6.19
C VAL A 146 -23.09 -15.78 5.38
N ILE A 147 -23.12 -17.11 5.54
CA ILE A 147 -22.26 -18.03 4.78
C ILE A 147 -22.53 -17.91 3.28
N GLU A 148 -23.80 -17.94 2.88
CA GLU A 148 -24.21 -17.79 1.47
C GLU A 148 -23.86 -16.40 0.92
N ALA A 149 -24.00 -15.35 1.73
CA ALA A 149 -23.60 -14.01 1.33
C ALA A 149 -22.08 -13.88 1.13
N VAL A 150 -21.27 -14.47 2.03
CA VAL A 150 -19.81 -14.54 1.86
C VAL A 150 -19.47 -15.33 0.60
N ASP A 151 -20.12 -16.47 0.39
CA ASP A 151 -19.89 -17.33 -0.77
C ASP A 151 -20.09 -16.60 -2.10
N ASN A 152 -21.18 -15.84 -2.19
CA ASN A 152 -21.51 -14.99 -3.34
C ASN A 152 -20.48 -13.87 -3.61
N MET A 153 -19.70 -13.49 -2.59
CA MET A 153 -18.64 -12.48 -2.65
C MET A 153 -17.24 -13.08 -2.77
N SER A 154 -17.05 -14.38 -2.56
CA SER A 154 -15.74 -15.06 -2.56
C SER A 154 -14.94 -14.81 -3.84
N TYR A 155 -15.60 -14.83 -4.99
CA TYR A 155 -14.95 -14.53 -6.28
C TYR A 155 -14.46 -13.08 -6.36
N LEU A 156 -15.25 -12.13 -5.83
CA LEU A 156 -14.86 -10.72 -5.79
C LEU A 156 -13.71 -10.50 -4.78
N LEU A 157 -13.74 -11.21 -3.66
CA LEU A 157 -12.65 -11.24 -2.69
C LEU A 157 -11.35 -11.77 -3.30
N ALA A 158 -11.42 -12.87 -4.06
CA ALA A 158 -10.26 -13.47 -4.71
C ALA A 158 -9.63 -12.50 -5.73
N VAL A 159 -10.43 -11.81 -6.54
CA VAL A 159 -9.96 -10.75 -7.45
C VAL A 159 -9.37 -9.57 -6.68
N THR A 160 -10.00 -9.18 -5.58
CA THR A 160 -9.52 -8.08 -4.72
C THR A 160 -8.14 -8.40 -4.14
N ILE A 161 -7.93 -9.62 -3.67
CA ILE A 161 -6.63 -10.10 -3.18
C ILE A 161 -5.58 -10.10 -4.28
N LEU A 162 -5.94 -10.57 -5.48
CA LEU A 162 -5.01 -10.52 -6.61
C LEU A 162 -4.58 -9.08 -6.94
N LEU A 163 -5.51 -8.12 -6.96
CA LEU A 163 -5.19 -6.70 -7.17
C LEU A 163 -4.35 -6.12 -6.03
N ASN A 164 -4.73 -6.41 -4.79
CA ASN A 164 -4.02 -5.99 -3.59
C ASN A 164 -2.66 -6.69 -3.42
N SER A 165 -2.34 -7.73 -4.19
CA SER A 165 -1.00 -8.31 -4.22
C SER A 165 0.00 -7.45 -5.01
N VAL A 166 -0.48 -6.63 -5.96
CA VAL A 166 0.37 -5.80 -6.82
C VAL A 166 0.43 -4.37 -6.34
N GLN A 167 -0.73 -3.81 -5.97
CA GLN A 167 -0.90 -2.40 -5.65
C GLN A 167 0.07 -1.90 -4.53
N PRO A 168 0.18 -2.58 -3.38
CA PRO A 168 1.08 -2.14 -2.31
C PRO A 168 2.55 -2.21 -2.73
N VAL A 169 2.94 -3.17 -3.55
CA VAL A 169 4.32 -3.25 -4.04
C VAL A 169 4.67 -2.03 -4.89
N LEU A 170 3.78 -1.63 -5.79
CA LEU A 170 3.95 -0.42 -6.60
C LEU A 170 3.95 0.86 -5.75
N SER A 171 3.09 0.95 -4.73
CA SER A 171 3.14 2.03 -3.75
C SER A 171 4.47 2.05 -2.98
N GLY A 172 5.03 0.89 -2.65
CA GLY A 172 6.34 0.76 -2.01
C GLY A 172 7.47 1.26 -2.89
N VAL A 173 7.44 0.92 -4.19
CA VAL A 173 8.36 1.46 -5.20
C VAL A 173 8.28 2.98 -5.27
N ALA A 174 7.06 3.52 -5.27
CA ALA A 174 6.84 4.97 -5.31
C ALA A 174 7.39 5.67 -4.05
N VAL A 175 7.20 5.08 -2.86
CA VAL A 175 7.79 5.59 -1.61
C VAL A 175 9.31 5.53 -1.67
N GLY A 176 9.89 4.41 -2.11
CA GLY A 176 11.34 4.26 -2.28
C GLY A 176 11.95 5.21 -3.31
N SER A 177 11.17 5.61 -4.32
CA SER A 177 11.58 6.58 -5.35
C SER A 177 11.25 8.03 -4.98
N GLY A 178 10.60 8.27 -3.83
CA GLY A 178 10.21 9.61 -3.37
C GLY A 178 8.96 10.20 -4.05
N TRP A 179 8.18 9.41 -4.78
CA TRP A 179 7.00 9.84 -5.54
C TRP A 179 5.70 9.91 -4.74
N GLN A 180 5.73 9.67 -3.42
CA GLN A 180 4.51 9.53 -2.61
C GLN A 180 3.52 10.70 -2.72
N SER A 181 3.97 11.94 -2.94
CA SER A 181 3.07 13.09 -3.15
C SER A 181 2.25 12.94 -4.42
N TRP A 182 2.87 12.51 -5.53
CA TRP A 182 2.18 12.24 -6.78
C TRP A 182 1.19 11.08 -6.63
N VAL A 183 1.59 10.01 -5.94
CA VAL A 183 0.71 8.87 -5.68
C VAL A 183 -0.48 9.26 -4.81
N ALA A 184 -0.30 10.14 -3.82
CA ALA A 184 -1.41 10.65 -3.01
C ALA A 184 -2.47 11.37 -3.88
N TYR A 185 -2.06 12.18 -4.86
CA TYR A 185 -2.99 12.82 -5.81
C TYR A 185 -3.71 11.79 -6.69
N ILE A 186 -3.00 10.76 -7.15
CA ILE A 186 -3.60 9.66 -7.94
C ILE A 186 -4.61 8.89 -7.10
N ASN A 187 -4.29 8.56 -5.84
CA ASN A 187 -5.19 7.91 -4.90
C ASN A 187 -6.46 8.74 -4.69
N LEU A 188 -6.31 10.05 -4.51
CA LEU A 188 -7.45 10.97 -4.36
C LEU A 188 -8.36 10.94 -5.61
N GLY A 189 -7.76 11.01 -6.80
CA GLY A 189 -8.43 10.86 -8.10
C GLY A 189 -9.20 9.55 -8.23
N CYS A 190 -8.48 8.44 -8.14
CA CYS A 190 -9.02 7.12 -8.43
C CYS A 190 -10.04 6.69 -7.38
N TYR A 191 -9.71 6.83 -6.09
CA TYR A 191 -10.57 6.31 -5.03
C TYR A 191 -11.81 7.18 -4.84
N TYR A 192 -11.65 8.51 -4.75
CA TYR A 192 -12.74 9.38 -4.32
C TYR A 192 -13.54 9.99 -5.47
N PHE A 193 -12.92 10.25 -6.63
CA PHE A 193 -13.62 10.82 -7.78
C PHE A 193 -14.13 9.79 -8.79
N ILE A 194 -13.54 8.59 -8.82
CA ILE A 194 -13.96 7.53 -9.75
C ILE A 194 -14.60 6.36 -8.99
N GLY A 195 -13.85 5.73 -8.09
CA GLY A 195 -14.28 4.50 -7.43
C GLY A 195 -15.46 4.69 -6.48
N LEU A 196 -15.50 5.78 -5.71
CA LEU A 196 -16.59 6.06 -4.77
C LEU A 196 -17.92 6.34 -5.52
N PRO A 197 -17.97 7.24 -6.53
CA PRO A 197 -19.17 7.41 -7.35
C PRO A 197 -19.59 6.14 -8.08
N LEU A 198 -18.64 5.38 -8.63
CA LEU A 198 -18.94 4.12 -9.30
C LEU A 198 -19.53 3.08 -8.33
N GLY A 199 -18.99 2.99 -7.11
CA GLY A 199 -19.55 2.16 -6.05
C GLY A 199 -20.97 2.56 -5.66
N ILE A 200 -21.26 3.87 -5.56
CA ILE A 200 -22.63 4.36 -5.30
C ILE A 200 -23.58 3.98 -6.43
N VAL A 201 -23.17 4.22 -7.68
CA VAL A 201 -24.00 3.91 -8.85
C VAL A 201 -24.26 2.40 -8.94
N MET A 202 -23.23 1.57 -8.79
CA MET A 202 -23.38 0.12 -8.82
C MET A 202 -24.21 -0.43 -7.65
N GLY A 203 -24.10 0.16 -6.47
CA GLY A 203 -24.84 -0.25 -5.29
C GLY A 203 -26.33 0.08 -5.33
N TRP A 204 -26.68 1.33 -5.63
CA TRP A 204 -28.04 1.87 -5.48
C TRP A 204 -28.77 2.16 -6.79
N VAL A 205 -28.08 2.42 -7.89
CA VAL A 205 -28.75 2.68 -9.19
C VAL A 205 -29.00 1.38 -9.94
N PHE A 206 -28.05 0.44 -9.85
CA PHE A 206 -28.17 -0.89 -10.44
C PHE A 206 -28.67 -1.97 -9.47
N ASP A 207 -28.98 -1.60 -8.22
CA ASP A 207 -29.48 -2.49 -7.16
C ASP A 207 -28.63 -3.75 -6.93
N LEU A 208 -27.31 -3.68 -7.18
CA LEU A 208 -26.39 -4.82 -6.99
C LEU A 208 -25.93 -4.97 -5.53
N GLY A 209 -26.44 -4.12 -4.62
CA GLY A 209 -26.18 -4.17 -3.18
C GLY A 209 -24.68 -4.11 -2.83
N VAL A 210 -24.27 -4.84 -1.79
CA VAL A 210 -22.88 -4.84 -1.29
C VAL A 210 -21.87 -5.27 -2.36
N LYS A 211 -22.22 -6.24 -3.20
CA LYS A 211 -21.36 -6.74 -4.27
C LYS A 211 -21.12 -5.66 -5.32
N GLY A 212 -22.16 -4.89 -5.67
CA GLY A 212 -22.05 -3.74 -6.56
C GLY A 212 -21.15 -2.65 -6.01
N ILE A 213 -21.36 -2.25 -4.76
CA ILE A 213 -20.56 -1.21 -4.11
C ILE A 213 -19.08 -1.63 -4.09
N TRP A 214 -18.81 -2.84 -3.62
CA TRP A 214 -17.45 -3.35 -3.51
C TRP A 214 -16.80 -3.49 -4.89
N ALA A 215 -17.49 -4.06 -5.88
CA ALA A 215 -16.96 -4.18 -7.24
C ALA A 215 -16.68 -2.80 -7.86
N GLY A 216 -17.61 -1.85 -7.75
CA GLY A 216 -17.42 -0.49 -8.27
C GLY A 216 -16.23 0.22 -7.63
N MET A 217 -16.02 0.04 -6.32
CA MET A 217 -14.87 0.61 -5.63
C MET A 217 -13.55 -0.06 -6.03
N ILE A 218 -13.50 -1.39 -6.15
CA ILE A 218 -12.28 -2.10 -6.54
C ILE A 218 -11.92 -1.83 -8.01
N PHE A 219 -12.87 -1.97 -8.93
CA PHE A 219 -12.58 -1.80 -10.36
C PHE A 219 -12.46 -0.34 -10.76
N GLY A 220 -13.24 0.57 -10.17
CA GLY A 220 -13.16 2.01 -10.47
C GLY A 220 -12.05 2.74 -9.72
N GLY A 221 -11.70 2.27 -8.52
CA GLY A 221 -10.66 2.86 -7.68
C GLY A 221 -9.35 2.11 -7.75
N THR A 222 -9.25 0.99 -7.01
CA THR A 222 -8.01 0.22 -6.82
C THR A 222 -7.37 -0.25 -8.12
N ALA A 223 -8.15 -0.81 -9.04
CA ALA A 223 -7.65 -1.31 -10.32
C ALA A 223 -7.13 -0.17 -11.21
N VAL A 224 -7.88 0.94 -11.32
CA VAL A 224 -7.46 2.12 -12.10
C VAL A 224 -6.17 2.70 -11.53
N GLN A 225 -6.10 2.86 -10.20
CA GLN A 225 -4.90 3.33 -9.51
C GLN A 225 -3.70 2.42 -9.79
N THR A 226 -3.90 1.10 -9.70
CA THR A 226 -2.85 0.09 -9.93
C THR A 226 -2.32 0.18 -11.36
N VAL A 227 -3.22 0.31 -12.35
CA VAL A 227 -2.84 0.45 -13.77
C VAL A 227 -2.04 1.74 -13.99
N ILE A 228 -2.48 2.87 -13.42
CA ILE A 228 -1.75 4.14 -13.54
C ILE A 228 -0.35 4.01 -12.93
N LEU A 229 -0.23 3.47 -11.71
CA LEU A 229 1.07 3.25 -11.08
C LEU A 229 1.96 2.29 -11.88
N ALA A 230 1.39 1.22 -12.42
CA ALA A 230 2.13 0.27 -13.25
C ALA A 230 2.68 0.95 -14.51
N ILE A 231 1.89 1.80 -15.17
CA ILE A 231 2.32 2.57 -16.34
C ILE A 231 3.44 3.54 -15.97
N ILE A 232 3.26 4.32 -14.90
CA ILE A 232 4.27 5.28 -14.42
C ILE A 232 5.58 4.54 -14.11
N THR A 233 5.50 3.43 -13.39
CA THR A 233 6.66 2.62 -13.01
C THR A 233 7.35 2.00 -14.22
N ALA A 234 6.59 1.49 -15.20
CA ALA A 234 7.14 0.90 -16.41
C ALA A 234 7.77 1.94 -17.36
N ARG A 235 7.23 3.16 -17.40
CA ARG A 235 7.74 4.28 -18.21
C ARG A 235 8.84 5.08 -17.52
N CYS A 236 9.11 4.81 -16.24
CA CYS A 236 10.10 5.51 -15.46
C CYS A 236 11.51 5.37 -16.08
N ASN A 237 12.21 6.50 -16.22
CA ASN A 237 13.63 6.49 -16.52
C ASN A 237 14.42 6.34 -15.21
N TRP A 238 14.68 5.09 -14.85
CA TRP A 238 15.36 4.71 -13.62
C TRP A 238 16.77 5.31 -13.47
N GLU A 239 17.48 5.54 -14.58
CA GLU A 239 18.80 6.19 -14.54
C GLU A 239 18.70 7.66 -14.11
N LYS A 240 17.69 8.39 -14.62
CA LYS A 240 17.44 9.77 -14.21
C LYS A 240 17.04 9.88 -12.74
N GLU A 241 16.22 8.95 -12.26
CA GLU A 241 15.82 8.92 -10.86
C GLU A 241 17.01 8.57 -9.95
N ALA A 242 17.88 7.66 -10.39
CA ALA A 242 19.12 7.34 -9.67
C ALA A 242 20.08 8.53 -9.62
N GLU A 243 20.22 9.27 -10.72
CA GLU A 243 21.03 10.50 -10.75
C GLU A 243 20.48 11.55 -9.77
N LYS A 244 19.15 11.75 -9.76
CA LYS A 244 18.49 12.67 -8.83
C LYS A 244 18.67 12.25 -7.37
N ALA A 245 18.50 10.96 -7.06
CA ALA A 245 18.68 10.43 -5.72
C ALA A 245 20.14 10.53 -5.27
N SER A 246 21.10 10.19 -6.13
CA SER A 246 22.54 10.30 -5.84
C SER A 246 22.96 11.75 -5.55
N LYS A 247 22.47 12.73 -6.34
CA LYS A 247 22.70 14.17 -6.07
C LYS A 247 22.16 14.58 -4.70
N ASN A 248 20.97 14.10 -4.32
CA ASN A 248 20.41 14.36 -3.00
C ASN A 248 21.31 13.77 -1.91
N VAL A 249 21.76 12.52 -2.03
CA VAL A 249 22.67 11.89 -1.05
C VAL A 249 24.00 12.65 -0.94
N GLN A 250 24.59 13.08 -2.06
CA GLN A 250 25.84 13.84 -2.09
C GLN A 250 25.71 15.19 -1.35
N LYS A 251 24.59 15.91 -1.53
CA LYS A 251 24.31 17.16 -0.80
C LYS A 251 24.40 17.00 0.72
N TRP A 252 24.04 15.82 1.24
CA TRP A 252 24.07 15.49 2.66
C TRP A 252 25.38 14.83 3.12
N SER A 253 26.20 14.33 2.19
CA SER A 253 27.45 13.61 2.49
C SER A 253 28.69 14.51 2.55
N THR A 254 28.65 15.71 1.95
CA THR A 254 29.75 16.69 2.06
C THR A 254 29.61 17.51 3.35
N PRO A 255 30.56 17.42 4.30
CA PRO A 255 30.65 18.38 5.39
C PRO A 255 30.87 19.77 4.81
N LYS A 256 30.20 20.80 5.34
CA LYS A 256 30.64 22.17 5.08
C LYS A 256 32.10 22.28 5.53
N PRO A 257 33.02 22.84 4.72
CA PRO A 257 34.36 23.10 5.21
C PRO A 257 34.23 23.96 6.46
N VAL A 258 34.84 23.50 7.55
CA VAL A 258 34.99 24.29 8.76
C VAL A 258 35.90 25.44 8.36
N ASP A 259 35.34 26.64 8.22
CA ASP A 259 36.12 27.87 8.08
C ASP A 259 36.98 28.00 9.34
N LEU A 260 38.24 27.60 9.22
CA LEU A 260 39.30 27.91 10.19
C LEU A 260 39.72 29.36 9.93
N SER A 261 39.02 30.30 10.56
CA SER A 261 39.45 31.69 10.73
C SER A 261 39.84 31.96 12.17
#